data_AF-A0A8S9BVA9-F1
#
_entry.id   AF-A0A8S9BVA9-F1
#
_cell.length_a   1.000
_cell.length_b   1.000
_cell.length_c   1.000
_cell.angle_alpha   90.00
_cell.angle_beta   90.00
_cell.angle_gamma   90.00
#
_symmetry.space_group_name_H-M   'P 1'
#
loop_
_entity.id
_entity.type
_entity.pdbx_description
1 polymer ?
#
loop_
_entity_poly.entity_id
_entity_poly.type
_entity_poly.pdbx_seq_one_letter_code
_entity_poly.pdbx_strand_id
1 'polypeptide(L)'
;MVALICLSGIYLMFFDQYTFIENGVPSTISSGITSTSEISPLAHYLIMSIGSYSICIFALQILLLHQFKDAPNGLNVKLWRILLFSILLVDVGLIYEAYTASPKAFLDVRGWTTAELGNYGILGTLIVLRSAFILGIGGVGKEM
;
A
#
# COMPACT_ATOMS: atom_id res chain seq x y z
N MET A 1 -8.99 -9.50 -8.40
CA MET A 1 -9.24 -9.34 -6.95
C MET A 1 -8.40 -8.20 -6.36
N VAL A 2 -7.07 -8.21 -6.53
CA VAL A 2 -6.17 -7.15 -6.01
C VAL A 2 -6.53 -5.73 -6.48
N ALA A 3 -6.88 -5.56 -7.77
CA ALA A 3 -7.30 -4.26 -8.30
C ALA A 3 -8.56 -3.68 -7.63
N LEU A 4 -9.49 -4.53 -7.21
CA LEU A 4 -10.72 -4.11 -6.52
C LEU A 4 -10.43 -3.67 -5.08
N ILE A 5 -9.48 -4.32 -4.41
CA ILE A 5 -9.04 -3.96 -3.06
C ILE A 5 -8.32 -2.60 -3.08
N CYS A 6 -7.47 -2.34 -4.09
CA CYS A 6 -6.87 -1.03 -4.26
C CYS A 6 -7.93 0.05 -4.52
N LEU A 7 -8.93 -0.26 -5.34
CA LEU A 7 -10.01 0.67 -5.67
C LEU A 7 -10.88 1.00 -4.44
N SER A 8 -11.13 0.03 -3.56
CA SER A 8 -11.84 0.31 -2.30
C SER A 8 -11.03 1.21 -1.37
N GLY A 9 -9.71 1.05 -1.30
CA GLY A 9 -8.86 1.97 -0.53
C GLY A 9 -8.90 3.40 -1.07
N ILE A 10 -8.82 3.55 -2.39
CA ILE A 10 -8.97 4.85 -3.07
C ILE A 10 -10.33 5.45 -2.77
N TYR A 11 -11.40 4.66 -2.84
CA TYR A 11 -12.76 5.12 -2.53
C TYR A 11 -12.84 5.74 -1.13
N LEU A 12 -12.27 5.09 -0.10
CA LEU A 12 -12.26 5.63 1.25
C LEU A 12 -11.53 6.98 1.33
N MET A 13 -10.40 7.16 0.64
CA MET A 13 -9.67 8.43 0.64
C MET A 13 -10.48 9.62 0.07
N PHE A 14 -11.42 9.37 -0.85
CA PHE A 14 -12.24 10.42 -1.45
C PHE A 14 -13.60 10.61 -0.78
N PHE A 15 -14.22 9.53 -0.31
CA PHE A 15 -15.63 9.53 0.08
C PHE A 15 -15.87 9.21 1.57
N ASP A 16 -14.93 8.55 2.24
CA ASP A 16 -15.03 8.20 3.66
C ASP A 16 -13.65 8.23 4.34
N GLN A 17 -13.16 9.45 4.50
CA GLN A 17 -11.83 9.71 5.05
C GLN A 17 -11.72 9.35 6.52
N TYR A 18 -12.84 9.31 7.24
CA TYR A 18 -12.87 8.92 8.64
C TYR A 18 -12.49 7.45 8.76
N THR A 19 -13.20 6.59 8.04
CA THR A 19 -12.92 5.16 7.98
C THR A 19 -11.51 4.88 7.45
N PHE A 20 -11.01 5.71 6.52
CA PHE A 20 -9.62 5.62 6.05
C PHE A 20 -8.61 5.87 7.19
N ILE A 21 -8.77 6.93 7.97
CA ILE A 21 -7.87 7.26 9.08
C ILE A 21 -7.99 6.22 10.20
N GLU A 22 -9.22 5.88 10.61
CA GLU A 22 -9.48 4.95 11.72
C GLU A 22 -8.81 3.59 11.49
N ASN A 23 -8.85 3.09 10.25
CA ASN A 23 -8.22 1.83 9.89
C ASN A 23 -6.73 1.95 9.56
N GLY A 24 -6.27 3.14 9.12
CA GLY A 24 -4.89 3.36 8.67
C GLY A 24 -3.90 3.67 9.79
N VAL A 25 -4.38 4.15 10.93
CA VAL A 25 -3.56 4.61 12.05
C VAL A 25 -3.58 3.55 13.19
N PRO A 26 -2.48 3.36 13.94
CA PRO A 26 -2.47 2.43 15.07
C PRO A 26 -3.61 2.68 16.05
N SER A 27 -4.19 1.60 16.57
CA SER A 27 -5.30 1.60 17.53
C SER A 27 -5.04 2.46 18.77
N THR A 28 -3.78 2.54 19.18
CA THR A 28 -3.32 3.40 20.29
C THR A 28 -3.59 4.90 20.05
N ILE A 29 -3.64 5.34 18.79
CA ILE A 29 -3.89 6.73 18.39
C ILE A 29 -5.37 6.90 18.01
N SER A 30 -5.98 5.91 17.33
CA SER A 30 -7.37 6.00 16.88
C SER A 30 -8.38 5.98 18.03
N SER A 31 -8.01 5.43 19.21
CA SER A 31 -8.86 5.44 20.41
C SER A 31 -9.31 6.83 20.90
N GLY A 32 -8.65 7.91 20.46
CA GLY A 32 -9.05 9.30 20.72
C GLY A 32 -9.91 9.94 19.64
N ILE A 33 -10.13 9.26 18.51
CA ILE A 33 -10.87 9.75 17.34
C ILE A 33 -12.27 9.14 17.39
N THR A 34 -13.29 9.96 17.65
CA THR A 34 -14.70 9.54 17.57
C THR A 34 -15.25 9.81 16.18
N SER A 35 -16.22 9.01 15.70
CA SER A 35 -16.89 9.13 14.39
C SER A 35 -17.69 10.43 14.18
N THR A 36 -17.70 11.30 15.18
CA THR A 36 -18.25 12.65 15.16
C THR A 36 -17.17 13.75 15.05
N SER A 37 -15.89 13.39 15.06
CA SER A 37 -14.77 14.33 14.98
C SER A 37 -14.65 14.83 13.54
N GLU A 38 -14.84 16.13 13.33
CA GLU A 38 -14.61 16.75 12.03
C GLU A 38 -13.14 16.57 11.62
N ILE A 39 -12.92 16.07 10.41
CA ILE A 39 -11.58 15.93 9.85
C ILE A 39 -11.04 17.34 9.57
N SER A 40 -9.87 17.64 10.15
CA SER A 40 -9.20 18.91 9.92
C SER A 40 -9.05 19.20 8.41
N PRO A 41 -9.26 20.45 7.94
CA PRO A 41 -9.11 20.79 6.53
C PRO A 41 -7.74 20.42 5.94
N LEU A 42 -6.69 20.44 6.77
CA LEU A 42 -5.34 20.00 6.39
C LEU A 42 -5.31 18.49 6.12
N ALA A 43 -5.88 17.69 7.02
CA ALA A 43 -5.94 16.24 6.87
C ALA A 43 -6.77 15.86 5.64
N HIS A 44 -7.90 16.53 5.42
CA HIS A 44 -8.71 16.35 4.22
C HIS A 44 -7.91 16.58 2.92
N TYR A 45 -7.18 17.70 2.84
CA TYR A 45 -6.34 18.01 1.69
C TYR A 45 -5.25 16.96 1.46
N LEU A 46 -4.54 16.55 2.52
CA LEU A 46 -3.47 15.56 2.42
C LEU A 46 -4.00 14.19 1.99
N ILE A 47 -5.13 13.74 2.54
CA ILE A 47 -5.74 12.46 2.17
C ILE A 47 -6.22 12.48 0.71
N MET A 48 -6.84 13.57 0.26
CA MET A 48 -7.21 13.76 -1.15
C MET A 48 -6.00 13.75 -2.08
N SER A 49 -4.90 14.37 -1.66
CA SER A 49 -3.64 14.36 -2.41
C SER A 49 -3.08 12.94 -2.56
N ILE A 50 -3.00 12.19 -1.45
CA ILE A 50 -2.56 10.78 -1.44
C ILE A 50 -3.51 9.91 -2.28
N GLY A 51 -4.82 10.15 -2.21
CA GLY A 51 -5.82 9.50 -3.05
C GLY A 51 -5.58 9.73 -4.55
N SER A 52 -5.22 10.95 -4.93
CA SER A 52 -4.89 11.29 -6.31
C SER A 52 -3.62 10.58 -6.80
N TYR A 53 -2.58 10.51 -5.96
CA TYR A 53 -1.38 9.71 -6.26
C TYR A 53 -1.70 8.21 -6.38
N SER A 54 -2.58 7.71 -5.52
CA SER A 54 -3.02 6.30 -5.54
C SER A 54 -3.76 5.95 -6.84
N ILE A 55 -4.59 6.85 -7.36
CA ILE A 55 -5.22 6.73 -8.69
C ILE A 55 -4.15 6.69 -9.78
N CYS A 56 -3.15 7.57 -9.73
CA CYS A 56 -2.08 7.61 -10.72
C CYS A 56 -1.30 6.28 -10.76
N ILE A 57 -0.91 5.76 -9.59
CA ILE A 57 -0.21 4.48 -9.48
C ILE A 57 -1.07 3.31 -9.99
N PHE A 58 -2.37 3.31 -9.66
CA PHE A 58 -3.32 2.32 -10.16
C PHE A 58 -3.43 2.37 -11.69
N ALA A 59 -3.60 3.55 -12.27
CA ALA A 59 -3.69 3.74 -13.71
C ALA A 59 -2.40 3.31 -14.42
N LEU A 60 -1.23 3.69 -13.89
CA LEU A 60 0.07 3.28 -14.43
C LEU A 60 0.22 1.76 -14.46
N GLN A 61 -0.19 1.06 -13.40
CA GLN A 61 -0.14 -0.41 -13.37
C GLN A 61 -1.02 -1.03 -14.46
N ILE A 62 -2.25 -0.52 -14.66
CA ILE A 62 -3.15 -1.02 -15.70
C ILE A 62 -2.59 -0.74 -17.10
N LEU A 63 -2.10 0.48 -17.34
CA LEU A 63 -1.56 0.88 -18.63
C LEU A 63 -0.30 0.07 -18.98
N LEU A 64 0.59 -0.15 -18.00
CA LEU A 64 1.78 -0.97 -18.20
C LEU A 64 1.43 -2.44 -18.44
N LEU A 65 0.45 -3.00 -17.72
CA LEU A 65 -0.07 -4.34 -18.00
C LEU A 65 -0.62 -4.44 -19.42
N HIS A 66 -1.39 -3.45 -19.86
CA HIS A 66 -2.01 -3.48 -21.18
C HIS A 66 -0.98 -3.32 -22.32
N GLN A 67 -0.06 -2.38 -22.16
CA GLN A 67 0.93 -2.04 -23.19
C GLN A 67 1.99 -3.13 -23.38
N PHE A 68 2.38 -3.80 -22.30
CA PHE A 68 3.48 -4.79 -22.33
C PHE A 68 3.00 -6.24 -22.21
N LYS A 69 1.70 -6.52 -22.34
CA LYS A 69 1.15 -7.88 -22.22
C LYS A 69 1.81 -8.90 -23.17
N ASP A 70 2.18 -8.46 -24.38
CA ASP A 70 2.77 -9.31 -25.44
C ASP A 70 4.28 -9.06 -25.60
N ALA A 71 4.89 -8.27 -24.71
CA ALA A 71 6.31 -7.94 -24.81
C ALA A 71 7.18 -9.16 -24.46
N PRO A 72 8.40 -9.26 -25.03
CA PRO A 72 9.34 -10.31 -24.68
C PRO A 72 9.56 -10.39 -23.17
N ASN A 73 9.57 -11.60 -22.61
CA ASN A 73 9.65 -11.84 -21.16
C ASN A 73 10.78 -11.05 -20.49
N GLY A 74 11.96 -10.97 -21.13
CA GLY A 74 13.10 -10.22 -20.59
C GLY A 74 12.85 -8.70 -20.45
N LEU A 75 12.13 -8.09 -21.39
CA LEU A 75 11.78 -6.67 -21.34
C LEU A 75 10.64 -6.41 -20.34
N ASN A 76 9.62 -7.27 -20.36
CA ASN A 76 8.47 -7.22 -19.46
C ASN A 76 8.95 -7.31 -17.99
N VAL A 77 9.77 -8.32 -17.67
CA VAL A 77 10.30 -8.50 -16.30
C VAL A 77 11.15 -7.31 -15.85
N LYS A 78 12.01 -6.75 -16.70
CA LYS A 78 12.83 -5.57 -16.33
C LYS A 78 11.96 -4.37 -15.96
N LEU A 79 10.92 -4.07 -16.75
CA LEU A 79 9.96 -3.00 -16.46
C LEU A 79 9.26 -3.22 -15.12
N TRP A 80 8.76 -4.43 -14.88
CA TRP A 80 8.09 -4.76 -13.62
C TRP A 80 9.02 -4.72 -12.43
N ARG A 81 10.29 -5.10 -12.57
CA ARG A 81 11.27 -4.98 -11.48
C ARG A 81 11.49 -3.53 -11.09
N ILE A 82 11.61 -2.62 -12.06
CA ILE A 82 11.75 -1.18 -11.79
C ILE A 82 10.51 -0.64 -11.09
N LEU A 83 9.32 -0.93 -11.62
CA LEU A 83 8.06 -0.46 -11.02
C LEU A 83 7.87 -1.00 -9.60
N LEU A 84 8.07 -2.31 -9.39
CA LEU A 84 7.89 -2.93 -8.08
C LEU A 84 8.97 -2.49 -7.09
N PHE A 85 10.18 -2.15 -7.54
CA PHE A 85 11.20 -1.55 -6.68
C PHE A 85 10.76 -0.16 -6.21
N SER A 86 10.23 0.68 -7.09
CA SER A 86 9.68 1.98 -6.70
C SER A 86 8.53 1.85 -5.70
N ILE A 87 7.64 0.88 -5.89
CA ILE A 87 6.55 0.60 -4.94
C ILE A 87 7.09 0.05 -3.62
N LEU A 88 8.13 -0.81 -3.65
CA LEU A 88 8.77 -1.35 -2.46
C LEU A 88 9.32 -0.24 -1.54
N LEU A 89 9.88 0.83 -2.12
CA LEU A 89 10.33 1.99 -1.34
C LEU A 89 9.17 2.67 -0.59
N VAL A 90 8.00 2.77 -1.23
CA VAL A 90 6.78 3.29 -0.59
C VAL A 90 6.34 2.35 0.53
N ASP A 91 6.34 1.04 0.30
CA ASP A 91 5.94 0.07 1.32
C ASP A 91 6.83 0.15 2.57
N VAL A 92 8.15 0.29 2.39
CA VAL A 92 9.11 0.47 3.49
C VAL A 92 8.85 1.78 4.22
N GLY A 93 8.54 2.86 3.50
CA GLY A 93 8.13 4.14 4.09
C GLY A 93 6.89 4.00 4.97
N LEU A 94 5.85 3.33 4.48
CA LEU A 94 4.61 3.09 5.22
C LEU A 94 4.81 2.24 6.49
N ILE A 95 5.66 1.21 6.42
CA ILE A 95 6.03 0.43 7.61
C ILE A 95 6.81 1.29 8.61
N TYR A 96 7.74 2.11 8.12
CA TYR A 96 8.52 3.02 8.97
C TYR A 96 7.63 4.06 9.65
N GLU A 97 6.65 4.62 8.95
CA GLU A 97 5.63 5.52 9.51
C GLU A 97 4.83 4.83 10.63
N ALA A 98 4.31 3.62 10.38
CA ALA A 98 3.59 2.85 11.40
C ALA A 98 4.45 2.55 12.63
N TYR A 99 5.71 2.17 12.40
CA TYR A 99 6.67 1.92 13.48
C TYR A 99 6.97 3.19 14.29
N THR A 100 7.21 4.32 13.64
CA THR A 100 7.54 5.58 14.34
C THR A 100 6.35 6.16 15.11
N ALA A 101 5.12 5.93 14.63
CA ALA A 101 3.90 6.37 15.30
C ALA A 101 3.68 5.66 16.65
N SER A 102 3.93 4.35 16.72
CA SER A 102 3.80 3.59 17.98
C SER A 102 4.70 2.34 17.97
N PRO A 103 6.01 2.46 18.28
CA PRO A 103 6.97 1.37 18.12
C PRO A 103 6.61 0.11 18.94
N LYS A 104 6.11 0.31 20.17
CA LYS A 104 5.76 -0.79 21.06
C LYS A 104 4.53 -1.55 20.57
N ALA A 105 3.49 -0.85 20.13
CA ALA A 105 2.27 -1.48 19.61
C ALA A 105 2.53 -2.13 18.24
N PHE A 106 3.34 -1.49 17.39
CA PHE A 106 3.71 -2.05 16.11
C PHE A 106 4.46 -3.38 16.25
N LEU A 107 5.38 -3.51 17.22
CA LEU A 107 6.10 -4.76 17.44
C LEU A 107 5.27 -5.85 18.16
N ASP A 108 4.17 -5.48 18.83
CA ASP A 108 3.26 -6.43 19.46
C ASP A 108 2.23 -6.99 18.46
N VAL A 109 2.72 -7.80 17.53
CA VAL A 109 1.90 -8.41 16.46
C VAL A 109 0.70 -9.20 16.99
N ARG A 110 0.78 -9.74 18.23
CA ARG A 110 -0.33 -10.48 18.85
C ARG A 110 -1.45 -9.56 19.34
N GLY A 111 -1.13 -8.30 19.63
CA GLY A 111 -2.08 -7.27 20.04
C GLY A 111 -2.75 -6.56 18.87
N TRP A 112 -2.36 -6.85 17.63
CA TRP A 112 -2.93 -6.19 16.45
C TRP A 112 -4.41 -6.50 16.29
N THR A 113 -5.18 -5.44 16.05
CA THR A 113 -6.57 -5.51 15.61
C THR A 113 -6.69 -6.11 14.21
N THR A 114 -7.90 -6.52 13.81
CA THR A 114 -8.15 -7.01 12.45
C THR A 114 -7.76 -5.99 11.37
N ALA A 115 -7.96 -4.69 11.63
CA ALA A 115 -7.58 -3.62 10.72
C ALA A 115 -6.05 -3.50 10.59
N GLU A 116 -5.31 -3.56 11.70
CA GLU A 116 -3.84 -3.53 11.72
C GLU A 116 -3.25 -4.78 11.06
N LEU A 117 -3.83 -5.96 11.29
CA LEU A 117 -3.44 -7.19 10.61
C LEU A 117 -3.69 -7.10 9.09
N GLY A 118 -4.83 -6.52 8.69
CA GLY A 118 -5.15 -6.24 7.30
C GLY A 118 -4.15 -5.30 6.66
N ASN A 119 -3.86 -4.16 7.27
CA ASN A 119 -2.96 -3.17 6.70
C ASN A 119 -1.49 -3.58 6.80
N TYR A 120 -0.96 -3.77 8.00
CA TYR A 120 0.47 -4.04 8.22
C TYR A 120 0.85 -5.46 7.84
N GLY A 121 -0.03 -6.43 8.07
CA GLY A 121 0.22 -7.83 7.71
C GLY A 121 0.24 -8.06 6.19
N ILE A 122 -0.74 -7.52 5.45
CA ILE A 122 -0.73 -7.59 3.98
C ILE A 122 0.47 -6.81 3.44
N LEU A 123 0.74 -5.60 3.95
CA LEU A 123 1.88 -4.80 3.51
C LEU A 123 3.22 -5.53 3.72
N GLY A 124 3.45 -6.10 4.90
CA GLY A 124 4.64 -6.90 5.18
C GLY A 124 4.78 -8.12 4.25
N THR A 125 3.66 -8.80 3.96
CA THR A 125 3.65 -9.91 3.00
C THR A 125 4.02 -9.44 1.59
N LEU A 126 3.47 -8.30 1.15
CA LEU A 126 3.77 -7.72 -0.16
C LEU A 126 5.23 -7.28 -0.28
N ILE A 127 5.83 -6.72 0.77
CA ILE A 127 7.26 -6.39 0.83
C ILE A 127 8.11 -7.63 0.53
N VAL A 128 7.82 -8.76 1.19
CA VAL A 128 8.55 -10.01 0.98
C VAL A 128 8.38 -10.51 -0.46
N LEU A 129 7.15 -10.53 -0.98
CA LEU A 129 6.87 -10.98 -2.34
C LEU A 129 7.54 -10.10 -3.40
N ARG A 130 7.48 -8.78 -3.25
CA ARG A 130 8.12 -7.82 -4.15
C ARG A 130 9.62 -7.96 -4.12
N SER A 131 10.21 -8.09 -2.93
CA SER A 131 11.65 -8.33 -2.77
C SER A 131 12.08 -9.63 -3.47
N ALA A 132 11.33 -10.72 -3.29
CA ALA A 132 11.60 -11.99 -3.95
C ALA A 132 11.54 -11.88 -5.48
N PHE A 133 10.52 -11.20 -6.01
CA PHE A 133 10.36 -10.97 -7.45
C PHE A 133 11.52 -10.14 -8.04
N ILE A 134 11.91 -9.06 -7.35
CA ILE A 134 13.02 -8.19 -7.78
C ILE A 134 14.33 -8.96 -7.83
N LEU A 135 14.58 -9.81 -6.83
CA LEU A 135 15.77 -10.67 -6.75
C LEU A 135 15.72 -11.87 -7.72
N GLY A 136 14.60 -12.11 -8.42
CA GLY A 136 14.45 -13.23 -9.34
C GLY A 136 14.31 -14.60 -8.65
N ILE A 137 13.94 -14.62 -7.37
CA ILE A 137 13.62 -15.85 -6.65
C ILE A 137 12.42 -16.52 -7.34
N GLY A 138 12.50 -17.84 -7.54
CA GLY A 138 11.48 -18.60 -8.29
C GLY A 138 11.69 -18.65 -9.81
N GLY A 139 12.82 -18.16 -10.33
CA GLY A 139 13.18 -18.29 -11.75
C GLY A 139 12.57 -17.23 -12.67
N VAL A 140 11.94 -16.20 -12.09
CA VAL A 140 11.32 -15.10 -12.84
C VAL A 140 12.38 -14.28 -13.58
N GLY A 141 12.27 -14.23 -14.92
CA GLY A 141 13.21 -13.51 -15.78
C GLY A 141 14.46 -14.30 -16.19
N LYS A 142 14.51 -15.61 -15.93
CA LYS A 142 15.48 -16.49 -16.60
C LYS A 142 15.04 -16.65 -18.06
N GLU A 143 15.93 -16.28 -18.98
CA GLU A 143 15.81 -16.67 -20.38
C GLU A 143 16.09 -18.18 -20.43
N MET A 144 15.07 -18.99 -20.75
CA MET A 144 15.28 -20.34 -21.29
C MET A 144 15.50 -20.22 -22.79
#